data_AF-A0A1S2P0D6-F1
#
_entry.id   AF-A0A1S2P0D6-F1
#
_cell.length_a   1.000
_cell.length_b   1.000
_cell.length_c   1.000
_cell.angle_alpha   90.00
_cell.angle_beta   90.00
_cell.angle_gamma   90.00
#
_symmetry.space_group_name_H-M   'P 1'
#
loop_
_entity.id
_entity.type
_entity.pdbx_description
1 polymer ?
#
loop_
_entity_poly.entity_id
_entity_poly.type
_entity_poly.pdbx_seq_one_letter_code
_entity_poly.pdbx_strand_id
1 'polypeptide(L)'
;MPQSGPVDVQLSLVEGAGDLADRTIIMQIGEDVRRLLASPLPDEVLRTVWLGTTKAYFDPAEHGLTGREWMARIEQAWTAGIRKADSAFVPPPPQPVTDAGLRRRVLEQIGAVSDELERASTGGSVPGLVPALERVVTEACADLGFRLFLRAMKAYFVAIDEDRCEAFVVLGERFSYPEFLVDDNLNVT
;
A
#
# COMPACT_ATOMS: atom_id res chain seq x y z
N MET A 1 -0.89 13.73 31.71
CA MET A 1 -1.30 12.75 30.69
C MET A 1 -0.05 12.05 30.21
N PRO A 2 0.02 10.71 30.14
CA PRO A 2 1.17 10.08 29.50
C PRO A 2 1.19 10.59 28.05
N GLN A 3 2.32 11.14 27.63
CA GLN A 3 2.51 11.54 26.24
C GLN A 3 2.53 10.25 25.42
N SER A 4 1.48 10.02 24.62
CA SER A 4 1.45 8.92 23.66
C SER A 4 2.71 8.97 22.79
N GLY A 5 3.39 7.85 22.63
CA GLY A 5 4.61 7.79 21.81
C GLY A 5 4.29 7.98 20.31
N PRO A 6 5.28 8.26 19.45
CA PRO A 6 5.06 8.42 18.01
C PRO A 6 4.29 7.24 17.38
N VAL A 7 4.59 6.01 17.82
CA VAL A 7 3.87 4.78 17.42
C VAL A 7 2.38 4.87 17.77
N ASP A 8 2.04 5.25 19.00
CA ASP A 8 0.65 5.31 19.47
C ASP A 8 -0.14 6.37 18.71
N VAL A 9 0.50 7.50 18.37
CA VAL A 9 -0.10 8.54 17.53
C VAL A 9 -0.47 7.97 16.17
N GLN A 10 0.44 7.27 15.49
CA GLN A 10 0.14 6.66 14.19
C GLN A 10 -1.00 5.62 14.28
N LEU A 11 -0.99 4.78 15.30
CA LEU A 11 -2.04 3.76 15.49
C LEU A 11 -3.40 4.38 15.80
N SER A 12 -3.44 5.50 16.53
CA SER A 12 -4.68 6.23 16.82
C SER A 12 -5.35 6.79 15.56
N LEU A 13 -4.56 7.18 14.54
CA LEU A 13 -5.10 7.60 13.25
C LEU A 13 -5.81 6.45 12.53
N VAL A 14 -5.26 5.24 12.61
CA VAL A 14 -5.86 4.03 12.02
C VAL A 14 -7.13 3.63 12.78
N GLU A 15 -7.07 3.64 14.11
CA GLU A 15 -8.19 3.29 14.97
C GLU A 15 -9.37 4.28 14.81
N GLY A 16 -9.07 5.56 14.63
CA GLY A 16 -10.04 6.63 14.39
C GLY A 16 -10.49 6.79 12.94
N ALA A 17 -9.88 6.07 11.98
CA ALA A 17 -10.23 6.17 10.56
C ALA A 17 -11.71 5.82 10.31
N GLY A 18 -12.28 4.94 11.17
CA GLY A 18 -13.71 4.64 11.35
C GLY A 18 -14.65 5.83 11.18
N ASP A 19 -14.26 6.96 11.76
CA ASP A 19 -15.12 8.13 11.94
C ASP A 19 -14.93 9.19 10.84
N LEU A 20 -13.87 9.06 10.02
CA LEU A 20 -13.42 10.09 9.08
C LEU A 20 -13.46 9.66 7.62
N ALA A 21 -13.46 8.35 7.33
CA ALA A 21 -13.36 7.81 5.98
C ALA A 21 -14.59 6.98 5.59
N ASP A 22 -14.80 6.83 4.28
CA ASP A 22 -15.79 5.88 3.75
C ASP A 22 -15.49 4.47 4.26
N ARG A 23 -16.51 3.75 4.74
CA ARG A 23 -16.38 2.38 5.26
C ARG A 23 -15.67 1.45 4.28
N THR A 24 -15.87 1.63 2.98
CA THR A 24 -15.23 0.87 1.92
C THR A 24 -13.70 1.06 1.94
N ILE A 25 -13.24 2.31 2.10
CA ILE A 25 -11.81 2.64 2.17
C ILE A 25 -11.18 2.00 3.42
N ILE A 26 -11.88 2.08 4.55
CA ILE A 26 -11.41 1.51 5.82
C ILE A 26 -11.29 0.00 5.71
N MET A 27 -12.29 -0.67 5.13
CA MET A 27 -12.26 -2.11 4.91
C MET A 27 -11.12 -2.51 3.96
N GLN A 28 -10.85 -1.71 2.92
CA GLN A 28 -9.74 -1.93 1.99
C GLN A 28 -8.37 -1.86 2.69
N ILE A 29 -8.16 -0.90 3.59
CA ILE A 29 -6.91 -0.77 4.36
C ILE A 29 -6.66 -2.04 5.18
N GLY A 30 -7.68 -2.53 5.89
CA GLY A 30 -7.56 -3.76 6.67
C GLY A 30 -7.32 -5.00 5.80
N GLU A 31 -7.95 -5.08 4.64
CA GLU A 31 -7.71 -6.16 3.69
C GLU A 31 -6.27 -6.13 3.14
N ASP A 32 -5.75 -4.94 2.82
CA ASP A 32 -4.41 -4.75 2.28
C ASP A 32 -3.33 -5.16 3.29
N VAL A 33 -3.44 -4.69 4.53
CA VAL A 33 -2.51 -5.05 5.63
C VAL A 33 -2.53 -6.55 5.87
N ARG A 34 -3.71 -7.17 5.87
CA ARG A 34 -3.84 -8.61 6.12
C ARG A 34 -3.31 -9.47 4.97
N ARG A 35 -3.42 -9.01 3.72
CA ARG A 35 -2.76 -9.64 2.56
C ARG A 35 -1.24 -9.58 2.69
N LEU A 36 -0.67 -8.47 3.16
CA LEU A 36 0.77 -8.36 3.43
C LEU A 36 1.19 -9.30 4.56
N LEU A 37 0.45 -9.35 5.67
CA LEU A 37 0.75 -10.23 6.81
C LEU A 37 0.66 -11.71 6.44
N ALA A 38 -0.31 -12.11 5.63
CA ALA A 38 -0.47 -13.49 5.17
C ALA A 38 0.57 -13.91 4.11
N SER A 39 1.32 -12.97 3.53
CA SER A 39 2.31 -13.25 2.50
C SER A 39 3.66 -13.72 3.08
N PRO A 40 4.47 -14.46 2.28
CA PRO A 40 5.82 -14.87 2.68
C PRO A 40 6.85 -13.74 2.60
N LEU A 41 6.42 -12.49 2.36
CA LEU A 41 7.33 -11.36 2.22
C LEU A 41 8.17 -11.15 3.49
N PRO A 42 9.48 -10.90 3.35
CA PRO A 42 10.34 -10.61 4.48
C PRO A 42 10.09 -9.20 5.02
N ASP A 43 10.52 -8.98 6.26
CA ASP A 43 10.34 -7.71 6.96
C ASP A 43 10.90 -6.51 6.19
N GLU A 44 12.04 -6.66 5.50
CA GLU A 44 12.59 -5.55 4.73
C GLU A 44 11.67 -5.12 3.59
N VAL A 45 11.02 -6.06 2.89
CA VAL A 45 10.10 -5.72 1.79
C VAL A 45 8.88 -5.00 2.35
N LEU A 46 8.30 -5.49 3.45
CA LEU A 46 7.15 -4.86 4.10
C LEU A 46 7.47 -3.42 4.56
N ARG A 47 8.65 -3.20 5.14
CA ARG A 47 9.11 -1.86 5.53
C ARG A 47 9.34 -0.97 4.31
N THR A 48 10.02 -1.45 3.28
CA THR A 48 10.31 -0.65 2.07
C THR A 48 9.04 -0.21 1.36
N VAL A 49 8.04 -1.09 1.17
CA VAL A 49 6.78 -0.69 0.53
C VAL A 49 5.95 0.26 1.39
N TRP A 50 5.97 0.08 2.72
CA TRP A 50 5.36 1.04 3.64
C TRP A 50 5.99 2.43 3.48
N LEU A 51 7.32 2.52 3.56
CA LEU A 51 8.04 3.79 3.43
C LEU A 51 7.81 4.42 2.05
N GLY A 52 7.92 3.65 0.98
CA GLY A 52 7.76 4.15 -0.38
C GLY A 52 6.35 4.68 -0.67
N THR A 53 5.32 4.04 -0.11
CA THR A 53 3.93 4.47 -0.34
C THR A 53 3.44 5.52 0.65
N THR A 54 4.16 5.75 1.73
CA THR A 54 3.90 6.82 2.70
C THR A 54 4.90 7.96 2.62
N LYS A 55 5.80 7.93 1.64
CA LYS A 55 6.83 8.96 1.43
C LYS A 55 7.75 9.13 2.65
N ALA A 56 8.08 8.00 3.28
CA ALA A 56 8.88 7.88 4.49
C ALA A 56 8.35 8.72 5.68
N TYR A 57 7.03 8.95 5.73
CA TYR A 57 6.41 9.74 6.80
C TYR A 57 6.65 9.19 8.21
N PHE A 58 6.75 7.86 8.34
CA PHE A 58 7.01 7.18 9.60
C PHE A 58 7.79 5.90 9.35
N ASP A 59 8.95 5.76 9.99
CA ASP A 59 9.75 4.53 9.91
C ASP A 59 9.59 3.66 11.17
N PRO A 60 8.96 2.48 11.07
CA PRO A 60 8.81 1.61 12.23
C PRO A 60 10.15 1.16 12.85
N ALA A 61 11.22 1.06 12.05
CA ALA A 61 12.52 0.62 12.55
C ALA A 61 13.18 1.63 13.50
N GLU A 62 12.92 2.93 13.33
CA GLU A 62 13.37 3.98 14.25
C GLU A 62 12.74 3.84 15.65
N HIS A 63 11.67 3.06 15.75
CA HIS A 63 10.95 2.76 16.98
C HIS A 63 11.11 1.29 17.41
N GLY A 64 12.10 0.58 16.85
CA GLY A 64 12.43 -0.80 17.21
C GLY A 64 11.40 -1.83 16.74
N LEU A 65 10.65 -1.54 15.67
CA LEU A 65 9.66 -2.44 15.09
C LEU A 65 10.12 -2.98 13.73
N THR A 66 9.89 -4.26 13.48
CA THR A 66 10.01 -4.83 12.13
C THR A 66 8.84 -4.38 11.25
N GLY A 67 8.98 -4.56 9.93
CA GLY A 67 7.88 -4.29 8.98
C GLY A 67 6.63 -5.11 9.29
N ARG A 68 6.79 -6.39 9.66
CA ARG A 68 5.68 -7.28 10.02
C ARG A 68 5.04 -6.91 11.36
N GLU A 69 5.84 -6.56 12.37
CA GLU A 69 5.31 -6.07 13.65
C GLU A 69 4.49 -4.80 13.46
N TRP A 70 4.96 -3.90 12.58
CA TRP A 70 4.23 -2.69 12.23
C TRP A 70 2.89 -2.99 11.55
N MET A 71 2.86 -3.85 10.53
CA MET A 71 1.62 -4.28 9.87
C MET A 71 0.65 -4.96 10.85
N ALA A 72 1.15 -5.79 11.76
CA ALA A 72 0.33 -6.46 12.78
C ALA A 72 -0.32 -5.45 13.74
N ARG A 73 0.39 -4.38 14.11
CA ARG A 73 -0.17 -3.31 14.94
C ARG A 73 -1.21 -2.48 14.19
N ILE A 74 -1.01 -2.21 12.90
CA ILE A 74 -2.03 -1.56 12.07
C ILE A 74 -3.29 -2.43 11.99
N GLU A 75 -3.17 -3.74 11.77
CA GLU A 75 -4.32 -4.66 11.77
C GLU A 75 -5.07 -4.65 13.10
N GLN A 76 -4.34 -4.66 14.22
CA GLN A 76 -4.93 -4.60 15.57
C GLN A 76 -5.68 -3.29 15.80
N ALA A 77 -5.08 -2.16 15.46
CA ALA A 77 -5.71 -0.83 15.59
C ALA A 77 -6.95 -0.70 14.69
N TRP A 78 -6.87 -1.16 13.45
CA TRP A 78 -7.99 -1.21 12.52
C TRP A 78 -9.14 -2.07 13.05
N THR A 79 -8.84 -3.27 13.53
CA THR A 79 -9.84 -4.19 14.10
C THR A 79 -10.48 -3.59 15.36
N ALA A 80 -9.68 -2.96 16.23
CA ALA A 80 -10.18 -2.28 17.42
C ALA A 80 -11.11 -1.13 17.05
N GLY A 81 -10.75 -0.33 16.05
CA GLY A 81 -11.57 0.77 15.52
C GLY A 81 -12.93 0.28 15.03
N ILE A 82 -12.98 -0.75 14.18
CA ILE A 82 -14.25 -1.30 13.67
C ILE A 82 -15.09 -1.88 14.82
N ARG A 83 -14.45 -2.55 15.79
CA ARG A 83 -15.15 -3.17 16.92
C ARG A 83 -15.85 -2.18 17.85
N LYS A 84 -15.48 -0.89 17.80
CA LYS A 84 -16.25 0.15 18.50
C LYS A 84 -17.67 0.28 17.97
N ALA A 85 -17.85 0.11 16.65
CA ALA A 85 -19.16 0.14 15.99
C ALA A 85 -19.81 -1.25 15.89
N ASP A 86 -19.01 -2.30 15.72
CA ASP A 86 -19.47 -3.69 15.61
C ASP A 86 -18.59 -4.63 16.45
N SER A 87 -18.95 -4.80 17.73
CA SER A 87 -18.17 -5.62 18.67
C SER A 87 -17.98 -7.08 18.26
N ALA A 88 -18.87 -7.62 17.41
CA ALA A 88 -18.80 -9.00 16.93
C ALA A 88 -17.95 -9.15 15.65
N PHE A 89 -17.41 -8.04 15.13
CA PHE A 89 -16.64 -8.04 13.90
C PHE A 89 -15.44 -8.99 13.97
N VAL A 90 -15.45 -9.94 13.04
CA VAL A 90 -14.33 -10.83 12.71
C VAL A 90 -14.07 -10.65 11.23
N PRO A 91 -12.88 -10.18 10.84
CA PRO A 91 -12.64 -9.87 9.45
C PRO A 91 -12.41 -11.20 8.68
N PRO A 92 -12.98 -11.37 7.47
CA PRO A 92 -12.87 -12.62 6.72
C PRO A 92 -11.43 -12.91 6.32
N PRO A 93 -11.04 -14.17 6.01
CA PRO A 93 -9.70 -14.48 5.52
C PRO A 93 -9.34 -13.63 4.29
N PRO A 94 -8.10 -13.10 4.21
CA PRO A 94 -7.69 -12.25 3.10
C PRO A 94 -7.80 -13.00 1.77
N GLN A 95 -8.23 -12.29 0.73
CA GLN A 95 -8.47 -12.83 -0.61
C GLN A 95 -7.46 -12.24 -1.59
N PRO A 96 -6.22 -12.77 -1.70
CA PRO A 96 -5.22 -12.26 -2.62
C PRO A 96 -5.58 -12.54 -4.08
N VAL A 97 -5.31 -11.59 -4.98
CA VAL A 97 -5.40 -11.81 -6.42
C VAL A 97 -4.09 -12.42 -6.91
N THR A 98 -4.10 -13.73 -7.16
CA THR A 98 -2.91 -14.52 -7.55
C THR A 98 -2.87 -14.87 -9.03
N ASP A 99 -3.78 -14.31 -9.85
CA ASP A 99 -3.84 -14.57 -11.29
C ASP A 99 -2.52 -14.18 -11.98
N ALA A 100 -1.92 -15.15 -12.69
CA ALA A 100 -0.62 -14.97 -13.33
C ALA A 100 -0.64 -13.93 -14.46
N GLY A 101 -1.78 -13.79 -15.16
CA GLY A 101 -1.95 -12.81 -16.22
C GLY A 101 -1.98 -11.39 -15.67
N LEU A 102 -2.72 -11.16 -14.59
CA LEU A 102 -2.78 -9.89 -13.88
C LEU A 102 -1.43 -9.53 -13.25
N ARG A 103 -0.76 -10.49 -12.59
CA ARG A 103 0.60 -10.27 -12.06
C ARG A 103 1.56 -9.79 -13.14
N ARG A 104 1.61 -10.48 -14.28
CA ARG A 104 2.47 -10.12 -15.40
C ARG A 104 2.16 -8.71 -15.92
N ARG A 105 0.87 -8.37 -16.11
CA ARG A 105 0.47 -7.03 -16.56
C ARG A 105 0.90 -5.93 -15.59
N VAL A 106 0.78 -6.16 -14.29
CA VAL A 106 1.24 -5.20 -13.28
C VAL A 106 2.77 -5.06 -13.32
N LEU A 107 3.51 -6.18 -13.42
CA LEU A 107 4.97 -6.15 -13.55
C LEU A 107 5.43 -5.43 -14.83
N GLU A 108 4.73 -5.60 -15.94
CA GLU A 108 5.00 -4.87 -17.20
C GLU A 108 4.85 -3.34 -16.99
N GLN A 109 3.85 -2.90 -16.22
CA GLN A 109 3.68 -1.47 -15.90
C GLN A 109 4.76 -0.94 -14.95
N ILE A 110 5.12 -1.71 -13.92
CA ILE A 110 6.21 -1.34 -12.99
C ILE A 110 7.54 -1.24 -13.74
N GLY A 111 7.86 -2.24 -14.56
CA GLY A 111 9.10 -2.30 -15.32
C GLY A 111 9.27 -1.12 -16.28
N ALA A 112 8.18 -0.65 -16.88
CA ALA A 112 8.20 0.46 -17.84
C ALA A 112 8.61 1.81 -17.24
N VAL A 113 8.52 1.99 -15.92
CA VAL A 113 8.88 3.24 -15.21
C VAL A 113 9.89 2.99 -14.08
N SER A 114 10.53 1.81 -14.10
CA SER A 114 11.36 1.33 -13.00
C SER A 114 12.53 2.27 -12.70
N ASP A 115 13.26 2.72 -13.73
CA ASP A 115 14.41 3.61 -13.56
C ASP A 115 14.01 4.98 -12.99
N GLU A 116 12.91 5.57 -13.46
CA GLU A 116 12.40 6.85 -12.98
C GLU A 116 11.90 6.75 -11.54
N LEU A 117 11.10 5.72 -11.24
CA LEU A 117 10.55 5.50 -9.91
C LEU A 117 11.66 5.22 -8.89
N GLU A 118 12.63 4.36 -9.22
CA GLU A 118 13.73 4.01 -8.32
C GLU A 118 14.66 5.21 -8.06
N ARG A 119 14.90 6.04 -9.08
CA ARG A 119 15.66 7.29 -8.93
C ARG A 119 14.94 8.27 -8.00
N ALA A 120 13.64 8.44 -8.18
CA ALA A 120 12.84 9.34 -7.37
C ALA A 120 12.70 8.85 -5.92
N SER A 121 12.49 7.55 -5.71
CA SER A 121 12.38 6.95 -4.36
C SER A 121 13.71 7.00 -3.62
N THR A 122 14.83 6.76 -4.31
CA THR A 122 16.18 6.90 -3.73
C THR A 122 16.45 8.35 -3.30
N GLY A 123 16.06 9.35 -4.10
CA GLY A 123 16.11 10.76 -3.71
C GLY A 123 15.25 11.07 -2.46
N GLY A 124 14.18 10.31 -2.26
CA GLY A 124 13.34 10.32 -1.05
C GLY A 124 13.79 9.36 0.06
N SER A 125 15.02 8.85 0.01
CA SER A 125 15.61 7.93 1.02
C SER A 125 14.92 6.56 1.15
N VAL A 126 14.28 6.07 0.08
CA VAL A 126 13.68 4.73 0.01
C VAL A 126 14.26 3.94 -1.18
N PRO A 127 15.53 3.49 -1.10
CA PRO A 127 16.11 2.63 -2.12
C PRO A 127 15.47 1.23 -2.09
N GLY A 128 15.45 0.57 -3.25
CA GLY A 128 14.89 -0.76 -3.45
C GLY A 128 13.36 -0.79 -3.52
N LEU A 129 12.71 0.32 -3.85
CA LEU A 129 11.25 0.39 -3.88
C LEU A 129 10.67 -0.44 -5.03
N VAL A 130 11.25 -0.34 -6.23
CA VAL A 130 10.79 -1.10 -7.39
C VAL A 130 10.84 -2.62 -7.13
N PRO A 131 11.98 -3.22 -6.74
CA PRO A 131 12.01 -4.66 -6.47
C PRO A 131 11.09 -5.07 -5.30
N ALA A 132 10.88 -4.20 -4.31
CA ALA A 132 9.93 -4.47 -3.24
C ALA A 132 8.47 -4.53 -3.75
N LEU A 133 8.08 -3.62 -4.64
CA LEU A 133 6.76 -3.62 -5.29
C LEU A 133 6.55 -4.86 -6.16
N GLU A 134 7.55 -5.24 -6.97
CA GLU A 134 7.50 -6.45 -7.80
C GLU A 134 7.31 -7.71 -6.95
N ARG A 135 7.97 -7.79 -5.79
CA ARG A 135 7.78 -8.87 -4.82
C ARG A 135 6.37 -8.87 -4.24
N VAL A 136 5.77 -7.72 -3.91
CA VAL A 136 4.37 -7.67 -3.47
C VAL A 136 3.43 -8.25 -4.55
N VAL A 137 3.61 -7.85 -5.81
CA VAL A 137 2.81 -8.38 -6.93
C VAL A 137 2.93 -9.90 -7.04
N THR A 138 4.16 -10.40 -6.90
CA THR A 138 4.51 -11.81 -7.16
C THR A 138 4.17 -12.73 -6.00
N GLU A 139 4.42 -12.29 -4.76
CA GLU A 139 4.37 -13.13 -3.56
C GLU A 139 3.12 -12.87 -2.72
N ALA A 140 2.51 -11.67 -2.81
CA ALA A 140 1.34 -11.31 -2.02
C ALA A 140 0.06 -11.21 -2.86
N CYS A 141 -0.05 -10.22 -3.75
CA CYS A 141 -1.31 -9.93 -4.45
C CYS A 141 -1.07 -8.93 -5.59
N ALA A 142 -1.57 -9.25 -6.80
CA ALA A 142 -1.46 -8.37 -7.97
C ALA A 142 -2.20 -7.04 -7.78
N ASP A 143 -3.42 -7.12 -7.28
CA ASP A 143 -4.30 -5.98 -6.98
C ASP A 143 -3.66 -5.02 -5.96
N LEU A 144 -3.17 -5.56 -4.83
CA LEU A 144 -2.47 -4.75 -3.83
C LEU A 144 -1.18 -4.14 -4.38
N GLY A 145 -0.37 -4.95 -5.08
CA GLY A 145 0.87 -4.46 -5.66
C GLY A 145 0.64 -3.30 -6.63
N PHE A 146 -0.44 -3.35 -7.41
CA PHE A 146 -0.82 -2.26 -8.31
C PHE A 146 -1.28 -1.01 -7.56
N ARG A 147 -2.11 -1.12 -6.50
CA ARG A 147 -2.46 0.05 -5.65
C ARG A 147 -1.23 0.70 -5.02
N LEU A 148 -0.31 -0.10 -4.49
CA LEU A 148 0.92 0.42 -3.88
C LEU A 148 1.82 1.09 -4.93
N PHE A 149 1.91 0.51 -6.13
CA PHE A 149 2.61 1.11 -7.26
C PHE A 149 2.01 2.47 -7.64
N LEU A 150 0.69 2.56 -7.87
CA LEU A 150 0.00 3.82 -8.18
C LEU A 150 0.23 4.86 -7.09
N ARG A 151 0.17 4.45 -5.82
CA ARG A 151 0.43 5.32 -4.68
C ARG A 151 1.88 5.83 -4.67
N ALA A 152 2.85 5.00 -5.01
CA ALA A 152 4.24 5.39 -5.13
C ALA A 152 4.45 6.38 -6.30
N MET A 153 3.86 6.12 -7.47
CA MET A 153 3.90 7.02 -8.63
C MET A 153 3.39 8.42 -8.26
N LYS A 154 2.25 8.50 -7.56
CA LYS A 154 1.64 9.75 -7.06
C LYS A 154 2.52 10.41 -6.00
N ALA A 155 3.04 9.62 -5.05
CA ALA A 155 3.89 10.14 -3.99
C ALA A 155 5.16 10.78 -4.56
N TYR A 156 5.84 10.11 -5.49
CA TYR A 156 7.11 10.58 -6.07
C TYR A 156 6.94 11.45 -7.31
N PHE A 157 5.70 11.70 -7.74
CA PHE A 157 5.38 12.55 -8.88
C PHE A 157 6.11 12.13 -10.17
N VAL A 158 6.19 10.81 -10.39
CA VAL A 158 6.90 10.22 -11.54
C VAL A 158 6.13 10.55 -12.82
N ALA A 159 6.82 11.18 -13.78
CA ALA A 159 6.24 11.59 -15.04
C ALA A 159 5.90 10.39 -15.92
N ILE A 160 4.73 10.43 -16.56
CA ILE A 160 4.26 9.45 -17.55
C ILE A 160 3.57 10.18 -18.71
N ASP A 161 3.52 9.53 -19.87
CA ASP A 161 2.73 10.02 -21.00
C ASP A 161 1.24 9.60 -20.90
N GLU A 162 0.41 10.16 -21.78
CA GLU A 162 -1.03 9.85 -21.85
C GLU A 162 -1.30 8.36 -22.11
N ASP A 163 -0.54 7.74 -23.03
CA ASP A 163 -0.65 6.31 -23.37
C ASP A 163 -0.43 5.42 -22.14
N ARG A 164 0.53 5.78 -21.28
CA ARG A 164 0.80 5.07 -20.02
C ARG A 164 -0.30 5.29 -19.00
N CYS A 165 -0.82 6.51 -18.91
CA CYS A 165 -1.96 6.81 -18.04
C CYS A 165 -3.17 5.94 -18.42
N GLU A 166 -3.51 5.89 -19.72
CA GLU A 166 -4.57 5.01 -20.23
C GLU A 166 -4.29 3.54 -19.91
N ALA A 167 -3.05 3.08 -20.10
CA ALA A 167 -2.66 1.71 -19.74
C ALA A 167 -2.87 1.39 -18.25
N PHE A 168 -2.64 2.36 -17.35
CA PHE A 168 -2.93 2.19 -15.93
C PHE A 168 -4.43 2.14 -15.67
N VAL A 169 -5.23 3.00 -16.31
CA VAL A 169 -6.69 3.02 -16.17
C VAL A 169 -7.28 1.68 -16.61
N VAL A 170 -6.92 1.21 -17.81
CA VAL A 170 -7.38 -0.08 -18.36
C VAL A 170 -6.99 -1.26 -17.45
N LEU A 171 -5.82 -1.20 -16.79
CA LEU A 171 -5.43 -2.21 -15.81
C LEU A 171 -6.23 -2.09 -14.51
N GLY A 172 -6.51 -0.87 -14.04
CA GLY A 172 -7.36 -0.59 -12.88
C GLY A 172 -8.79 -1.09 -13.06
N GLU A 173 -9.37 -0.95 -14.25
CA GLU A 173 -10.69 -1.50 -14.58
C GLU A 173 -10.75 -3.02 -14.37
N ARG A 174 -9.66 -3.76 -14.63
CA ARG A 174 -9.59 -5.20 -14.36
C ARG A 174 -9.67 -5.54 -12.88
N PHE A 175 -9.29 -4.60 -12.01
CA PHE A 175 -9.45 -4.69 -10.56
C PHE A 175 -10.72 -3.98 -10.07
N SER A 176 -11.60 -3.54 -11.00
CA SER A 176 -12.82 -2.79 -10.70
C SER A 176 -12.58 -1.45 -9.99
N TYR A 177 -11.44 -0.81 -10.26
CA TYR A 177 -11.18 0.53 -9.75
C TYR A 177 -12.01 1.57 -10.51
N PRO A 178 -12.52 2.60 -9.82
CA PRO A 178 -12.96 3.79 -10.52
C PRO A 178 -11.76 4.52 -11.12
N GLU A 179 -11.96 5.19 -12.26
CA GLU A 179 -10.93 5.90 -13.01
C GLU A 179 -10.11 6.87 -12.14
N PHE A 180 -10.80 7.68 -11.32
CA PHE A 180 -10.20 8.65 -10.38
C PHE A 180 -9.20 8.03 -9.39
N LEU A 181 -9.37 6.74 -9.03
CA LEU A 181 -8.41 6.09 -8.15
C LEU A 181 -7.04 5.93 -8.83
N VAL A 182 -7.06 5.83 -10.15
CA VAL A 182 -5.89 5.64 -11.00
C VAL A 182 -5.31 6.98 -11.44
N ASP A 183 -6.04 7.80 -12.18
CA ASP A 183 -5.50 8.98 -12.87
C ASP A 183 -5.31 10.21 -11.96
N ASP A 184 -6.15 10.41 -10.93
CA ASP A 184 -6.05 11.60 -10.08
C ASP A 184 -4.66 11.70 -9.43
N ASN A 185 -4.04 12.88 -9.60
CA ASN A 185 -2.71 13.21 -9.10
C ASN A 185 -1.54 12.39 -9.70
N LEU A 186 -1.75 11.70 -10.82
CA LEU A 186 -0.62 11.25 -11.64
C LEU A 186 0.02 12.44 -12.35
N ASN A 187 1.34 12.40 -12.51
CA ASN A 187 2.09 13.41 -13.25
C ASN A 187 2.09 13.05 -14.74
N VAL A 188 1.01 13.39 -15.45
CA VAL A 188 0.89 13.18 -16.90
C VAL A 188 1.48 14.38 -17.63
N THR A 189 2.43 14.15 -18.52
CA THR A 189 3.23 15.18 -19.20
C THR A 189 3.22 15.05 -20.72
#